data_AF-A0A4R3KY58-F1
#
_entry.id   AF-A0A4R3KY58-F1
#
_cell.length_a   1.000
_cell.length_b   1.000
_cell.length_c   1.000
_cell.angle_alpha   90.00
_cell.angle_beta   90.00
_cell.angle_gamma   90.00
#
_symmetry.space_group_name_H-M   'P 1'
#
loop_
_entity.id
_entity.type
_entity.pdbx_description
1 polymer ?
#
loop_
_entity_poly.entity_id
_entity_poly.type
_entity_poly.pdbx_seq_one_letter_code
_entity_poly.pdbx_strand_id
1 'polypeptide(L)'
;MLTLFLPNPPPAVNSEPLRPSSLAMKQITIILLLAGAFPIAKASPTLPSNDTIFIFRKVTEWYYHAIYIEKDKKSETYKRAIDFSFEEWDRRNYRSQKALVEREAPGSFVKRETFDLPQNWLPLYKYKDKYYLYDPSDGQCSRTMIKSREYISWGMEGPGPWPMKSVKKISDTRYTLELLNPFDHLPSVFNHITIHIIDPETKMAIFEYTSQDGFYHFYRLFIPAAHASNFDLIVNYCDKQRQMEFQFEKIDYAKLLDNRGSK
;
A
#
# COMPACT_ATOMS: atom_id res chain seq x y z
N MET A 1 16.55 10.41 22.82
CA MET A 1 15.14 10.18 23.17
C MET A 1 14.38 10.18 21.84
N LEU A 2 14.21 9.02 21.20
CA LEU A 2 13.53 8.89 19.91
C LEU A 2 12.15 8.30 20.17
N THR A 3 11.10 9.07 19.88
CA THR A 3 9.71 8.68 20.04
C THR A 3 9.30 7.86 18.81
N LEU A 4 9.05 6.57 18.97
CA LEU A 4 8.46 5.73 17.91
C LEU A 4 6.99 6.11 17.76
N PHE A 5 6.64 6.82 16.69
CA PHE A 5 5.24 7.12 16.37
C PHE A 5 4.63 6.00 15.53
N LEU A 6 3.54 5.45 16.04
CA LEU A 6 2.67 4.51 15.33
C LEU A 6 1.92 5.24 14.19
N PRO A 7 1.51 4.54 13.12
CA PRO A 7 0.65 5.13 12.10
C PRO A 7 -0.73 5.48 12.69
N ASN A 8 -1.12 6.76 12.62
CA ASN A 8 -2.42 7.24 13.07
C ASN A 8 -3.57 6.74 12.16
N PRO A 9 -4.78 6.46 12.70
CA PRO A 9 -5.97 6.24 11.88
C PRO A 9 -6.45 7.57 11.24
N PRO A 10 -7.10 7.52 10.07
CA PRO A 10 -7.56 8.72 9.37
C PRO A 10 -8.72 9.42 10.11
N PRO A 11 -8.77 10.77 10.11
CA PRO A 11 -9.85 11.54 10.73
C PRO A 11 -11.17 11.44 9.94
N ALA A 12 -12.30 11.47 10.66
CA ALA A 12 -13.63 11.58 10.08
C ALA A 12 -13.87 13.00 9.52
N VAL A 13 -14.38 13.11 8.29
CA VAL A 13 -14.66 14.40 7.63
C VAL A 13 -16.17 14.64 7.55
N ASN A 14 -16.62 15.75 8.16
CA ASN A 14 -17.87 16.43 7.84
C ASN A 14 -17.65 17.27 6.57
N SER A 15 -18.50 17.08 5.56
CA SER A 15 -18.43 17.79 4.27
C SER A 15 -19.40 18.97 4.21
N GLU A 16 -18.90 20.16 3.87
CA GLU A 16 -19.72 21.20 3.22
C GLU A 16 -19.26 21.41 1.77
N PRO A 17 -20.18 21.64 0.81
CA PRO A 17 -19.84 21.74 -0.62
C PRO A 17 -19.54 23.19 -1.06
N LEU A 18 -18.47 23.35 -1.86
CA LEU A 18 -18.16 24.60 -2.58
C LEU A 18 -18.98 24.71 -3.88
N ARG A 19 -19.53 25.91 -4.13
CA ARG A 19 -20.27 26.30 -5.34
C ARG A 19 -19.32 26.65 -6.51
N PRO A 20 -19.73 26.45 -7.78
CA PRO A 20 -18.89 26.75 -8.95
C PRO A 20 -19.02 28.22 -9.40
N SER A 21 -17.91 28.83 -9.84
CA SER A 21 -17.91 30.09 -10.57
C SER A 21 -17.54 29.87 -12.04
N SER A 22 -18.38 30.44 -12.92
CA SER A 22 -18.30 30.45 -14.37
C SER A 22 -17.30 31.49 -14.88
N LEU A 23 -16.48 31.16 -15.87
CA LEU A 23 -15.87 32.17 -16.76
C LEU A 23 -15.79 31.69 -18.20
N ALA A 24 -16.06 32.62 -19.11
CA ALA A 24 -16.54 32.44 -20.48
C ALA A 24 -15.48 32.01 -21.52
N MET A 25 -15.94 31.25 -22.52
CA MET A 25 -15.25 30.94 -23.79
C MET A 25 -15.09 32.19 -24.66
N LYS A 26 -13.92 32.34 -25.29
CA LYS A 26 -13.73 33.18 -26.49
C LYS A 26 -13.43 32.27 -27.68
N GLN A 27 -14.22 32.45 -28.74
CA GLN A 27 -14.11 31.75 -30.02
C GLN A 27 -12.88 32.23 -30.81
N ILE A 28 -12.18 31.29 -31.46
CA ILE A 28 -11.14 31.59 -32.46
C ILE A 28 -11.55 30.94 -33.77
N THR A 29 -11.63 31.77 -34.81
CA THR A 29 -12.00 31.43 -36.19
C THR A 29 -10.84 30.74 -36.91
N ILE A 30 -11.13 29.61 -37.57
CA ILE A 30 -10.20 28.84 -38.41
C ILE A 30 -10.35 29.31 -39.87
N ILE A 31 -9.23 29.56 -40.54
CA ILE A 31 -9.17 29.76 -42.00
C ILE A 31 -8.55 28.49 -42.63
N LEU A 32 -9.32 27.84 -43.50
CA LEU A 32 -8.91 26.71 -44.33
C LEU A 32 -8.11 27.20 -45.55
N LEU A 33 -6.99 26.55 -45.84
CA LEU A 33 -6.35 26.57 -47.17
C LEU A 33 -6.00 25.14 -47.56
N LEU A 34 -6.66 24.65 -48.62
CA LEU A 34 -6.47 23.36 -49.28
C LEU A 34 -5.46 23.51 -50.41
N ALA A 35 -4.43 22.65 -50.46
CA ALA A 35 -3.89 22.08 -51.70
C ALA A 35 -2.80 21.03 -51.41
N GLY A 36 -2.87 19.88 -52.08
CA GLY A 36 -1.74 18.96 -52.29
C GLY A 36 -1.96 17.53 -51.79
N ALA A 37 -2.56 16.68 -52.62
CA ALA A 37 -2.68 15.25 -52.38
C ALA A 37 -1.37 14.50 -52.69
N PHE A 38 -0.81 13.83 -51.69
CA PHE A 38 0.11 12.70 -51.84
C PHE A 38 -0.36 11.59 -50.87
N PRO A 39 -0.64 10.37 -51.33
CA PRO A 39 -0.96 9.28 -50.41
C PRO A 39 0.35 8.73 -49.83
N ILE A 40 0.88 9.41 -48.81
CA ILE A 40 1.83 8.79 -47.89
C ILE A 40 0.97 8.00 -46.91
N ALA A 41 0.94 6.68 -47.06
CA ALA A 41 0.45 5.78 -46.04
C ALA A 41 1.32 5.97 -44.78
N LYS A 42 0.96 6.96 -43.95
CA LYS A 42 1.41 7.00 -42.56
C LYS A 42 0.66 5.88 -41.87
N ALA A 43 1.34 4.75 -41.71
CA ALA A 43 1.07 3.91 -40.56
C ALA A 43 1.24 4.82 -39.34
N SER A 44 0.13 5.32 -38.82
CA SER A 44 0.12 5.94 -37.49
C SER A 44 0.69 4.89 -36.56
N PRO A 45 1.83 5.11 -35.88
CA PRO A 45 2.16 4.26 -34.76
C PRO A 45 0.96 4.42 -33.82
N THR A 46 0.21 3.34 -33.61
CA THR A 46 -0.70 3.25 -32.49
C THR A 46 0.17 3.48 -31.27
N LEU A 47 0.11 4.70 -30.72
CA LEU A 47 0.65 4.98 -29.40
C LEU A 47 0.05 3.91 -28.49
N PRO A 48 0.86 3.09 -27.81
CA PRO A 48 0.31 2.19 -26.81
C PRO A 48 -0.52 3.06 -25.87
N SER A 49 -1.81 2.74 -25.68
CA SER A 49 -2.69 3.49 -24.80
C SER A 49 -2.28 3.26 -23.34
N ASN A 50 -1.14 3.82 -22.95
CA ASN A 50 -0.77 4.08 -21.57
C ASN A 50 -1.60 5.28 -21.11
N ASP A 51 -2.92 5.12 -21.11
CA ASP A 51 -3.84 6.15 -20.67
C ASP A 51 -3.81 6.15 -19.14
N THR A 52 -2.83 6.84 -18.59
CA THR A 52 -2.80 7.25 -17.19
C THR A 52 -4.10 7.99 -16.88
N ILE A 53 -4.94 7.42 -16.02
CA ILE A 53 -6.22 8.04 -15.66
C ILE A 53 -5.98 8.95 -14.47
N PHE A 54 -6.04 10.26 -14.69
CA PHE A 54 -5.94 11.23 -13.60
C PHE A 54 -7.23 11.31 -12.79
N ILE A 55 -7.10 11.14 -11.47
CA ILE A 55 -8.14 11.36 -10.47
C ILE A 55 -8.10 12.82 -10.00
N PHE A 56 -6.90 13.36 -9.83
CA PHE A 56 -6.66 14.73 -9.38
C PHE A 56 -5.40 15.29 -10.02
N ARG A 57 -5.40 16.59 -10.33
CA ARG A 57 -4.20 17.33 -10.78
C ARG A 57 -4.25 18.76 -10.27
N LYS A 58 -3.11 19.24 -9.77
CA LYS A 58 -2.91 20.63 -9.40
C LYS A 58 -1.50 21.06 -9.79
N VAL A 59 -1.44 22.17 -10.51
CA VAL A 59 -0.18 22.85 -10.83
C VAL A 59 -0.18 24.15 -10.04
N THR A 60 0.90 24.41 -9.32
CA THR A 60 1.17 25.69 -8.67
C THR A 60 2.56 26.16 -9.10
N GLU A 61 2.93 27.38 -8.71
CA GLU A 61 4.30 27.88 -8.88
C GLU A 61 5.35 27.01 -8.16
N TRP A 62 4.95 26.31 -7.10
CA TRP A 62 5.86 25.63 -6.19
C TRP A 62 5.95 24.12 -6.39
N TYR A 63 4.90 23.51 -6.93
CA TYR A 63 4.82 22.06 -7.10
C TYR A 63 3.77 21.66 -8.12
N TYR A 64 3.99 20.47 -8.68
CA TYR A 64 3.00 19.67 -9.39
C TYR A 64 2.56 18.51 -8.51
N HIS A 65 1.24 18.38 -8.31
CA HIS A 65 0.62 17.28 -7.58
C HIS A 65 -0.40 16.60 -8.49
N ALA A 66 -0.32 15.27 -8.58
CA ALA A 66 -1.27 14.47 -9.32
C ALA A 66 -1.59 13.18 -8.58
N ILE A 67 -2.85 12.79 -8.62
CA ILE A 67 -3.29 11.46 -8.24
C ILE A 67 -3.80 10.78 -9.51
N TYR A 68 -3.25 9.62 -9.84
CA TYR A 68 -3.59 8.92 -11.07
C TYR A 68 -3.54 7.40 -10.92
N ILE A 69 -4.19 6.71 -11.86
CA ILE A 69 -4.14 5.25 -11.99
C ILE A 69 -3.05 4.91 -13.00
N GLU A 70 -2.02 4.24 -12.52
CA GLU A 70 -0.98 3.58 -13.31
C GLU A 70 -1.42 2.15 -13.65
N LYS A 71 -1.57 1.92 -14.95
CA LYS A 71 -1.95 0.61 -15.52
C LYS A 71 -0.75 -0.16 -16.04
N ASP A 72 0.33 0.54 -16.38
CA ASP A 72 1.52 -0.07 -16.94
C ASP A 72 2.33 -0.76 -15.83
N LYS A 73 2.22 -2.08 -15.78
CA LYS A 73 2.94 -2.92 -14.81
C LYS A 73 4.47 -2.90 -15.02
N LYS A 74 4.92 -2.37 -16.16
CA LYS A 74 6.34 -2.24 -16.49
C LYS A 74 6.89 -0.84 -16.20
N SER A 75 6.04 0.10 -15.79
CA SER A 75 6.52 1.45 -15.44
C SER A 75 7.44 1.40 -14.22
N GLU A 76 8.41 2.31 -14.16
CA GLU A 76 9.34 2.38 -13.04
C GLU A 76 8.61 2.68 -11.72
N THR A 77 7.54 3.47 -11.78
CA THR A 77 6.68 3.71 -10.62
C THR A 77 6.04 2.43 -10.11
N TYR A 78 5.50 1.61 -11.02
CA TYR A 78 4.92 0.33 -10.63
C TYR A 78 5.95 -0.62 -10.02
N LYS A 79 7.12 -0.76 -10.67
CA LYS A 79 8.20 -1.63 -10.18
C LYS A 79 8.68 -1.22 -8.79
N ARG A 80 8.88 0.08 -8.54
CA ARG A 80 9.27 0.59 -7.21
C ARG A 80 8.22 0.30 -6.14
N ALA A 81 6.94 0.46 -6.47
CA ALA A 81 5.84 0.25 -5.52
C ALA A 81 5.77 -1.20 -5.00
N ILE A 82 6.21 -2.17 -5.81
CA ILE A 82 6.19 -3.59 -5.46
C ILE A 82 7.55 -4.16 -5.04
N ASP A 83 8.61 -3.33 -5.05
CA ASP A 83 9.95 -3.77 -4.65
C ASP A 83 10.04 -3.93 -3.12
N PHE A 84 10.67 -5.01 -2.66
CA PHE A 84 10.94 -5.27 -1.24
C PHE A 84 12.43 -5.19 -0.90
N SER A 85 13.25 -4.75 -1.86
CA SER A 85 14.66 -4.45 -1.60
C SER A 85 14.78 -3.32 -0.58
N PHE A 86 15.79 -3.41 0.28
CA PHE A 86 16.08 -2.34 1.25
C PHE A 86 17.06 -1.39 0.59
N GLU A 87 16.68 -0.13 0.44
CA GLU A 87 17.60 0.93 0.08
C GLU A 87 18.60 1.23 1.23
N GLU A 88 19.55 2.15 1.02
CA GLU A 88 20.58 2.43 2.02
C GLU A 88 19.99 2.87 3.37
N TRP A 89 18.99 3.75 3.33
CA TRP A 89 18.29 4.20 4.54
C TRP A 89 17.56 3.04 5.22
N ASP A 90 16.79 2.25 4.46
CA ASP A 90 16.08 1.07 4.99
C ASP A 90 17.03 0.08 5.64
N ARG A 91 18.18 -0.20 5.02
CA ARG A 91 19.19 -1.10 5.59
C ARG A 91 19.74 -0.57 6.90
N ARG A 92 20.02 0.74 6.99
CA ARG A 92 20.49 1.37 8.24
C ARG A 92 19.42 1.31 9.33
N ASN A 93 18.19 1.71 9.00
CA ASN A 93 17.08 1.70 9.94
C ASN A 93 16.79 0.28 10.44
N TYR A 94 16.61 -0.68 9.53
CA TYR A 94 16.39 -2.09 9.88
C TYR A 94 17.47 -2.63 10.83
N ARG A 95 18.76 -2.38 10.53
CA ARG A 95 19.87 -2.84 11.39
C ARG A 95 19.82 -2.19 12.77
N SER A 96 19.54 -0.89 12.83
CA SER A 96 19.43 -0.15 14.10
C SER A 96 18.28 -0.69 14.93
N GLN A 97 17.09 -0.82 14.35
CA GLN A 97 15.90 -1.35 15.01
C GLN A 97 16.13 -2.79 15.49
N LYS A 98 16.71 -3.64 14.64
CA LYS A 98 17.05 -5.02 15.01
C LYS A 98 18.02 -5.10 16.19
N ALA A 99 19.05 -4.25 16.19
CA ALA A 99 20.02 -4.20 17.28
C ALA A 99 19.39 -3.73 18.60
N LEU A 100 18.42 -2.81 18.55
CA LEU A 100 17.64 -2.42 19.73
C LEU A 100 16.83 -3.60 20.26
N VAL A 101 16.09 -4.30 19.40
CA VAL A 101 15.32 -5.49 19.78
C VAL A 101 16.21 -6.58 20.39
N GLU A 102 17.37 -6.86 19.80
CA GLU A 102 18.31 -7.85 20.31
C GLU A 102 18.93 -7.45 21.66
N ARG A 103 19.05 -6.14 21.94
CA ARG A 103 19.51 -5.64 23.23
C ARG A 103 18.46 -5.83 24.33
N GLU A 104 17.19 -5.52 24.02
CA GLU A 104 16.10 -5.63 25.00
C GLU A 104 15.62 -7.07 25.18
N ALA A 105 15.67 -7.88 24.12
CA ALA A 105 15.28 -9.29 24.11
C ALA A 105 16.30 -10.15 23.35
N PRO A 106 17.47 -10.45 23.94
CA PRO A 106 18.51 -11.26 23.31
C PRO A 106 18.01 -12.65 22.89
N GLY A 107 18.40 -13.09 21.70
CA GLY A 107 18.04 -14.40 21.14
C GLY A 107 16.59 -14.51 20.66
N SER A 108 15.83 -13.40 20.60
CA SER A 108 14.41 -13.42 20.25
C SER A 108 14.12 -13.77 18.79
N PHE A 109 15.07 -13.54 17.86
CA PHE A 109 14.93 -13.87 16.43
C PHE A 109 15.14 -15.37 16.13
N VAL A 110 14.27 -16.20 16.70
CA VAL A 110 14.25 -17.66 16.52
C VAL A 110 13.56 -18.03 15.21
N LYS A 111 14.09 -19.03 14.49
CA LYS A 111 13.46 -19.55 13.27
C LYS A 111 12.15 -20.26 13.62
N ARG A 112 11.10 -19.93 12.88
CA ARG A 112 9.75 -20.49 12.93
C ARG A 112 9.35 -20.99 11.55
N GLU A 113 8.49 -22.00 11.52
CA GLU A 113 7.84 -22.45 10.29
C GLU A 113 6.78 -21.42 9.87
N THR A 114 6.78 -21.06 8.58
CA THR A 114 5.80 -20.12 8.01
C THR A 114 4.69 -20.82 7.24
N PHE A 115 4.69 -22.16 7.19
CA PHE A 115 3.65 -22.99 6.56
C PHE A 115 3.33 -22.53 5.12
N ASP A 116 4.38 -22.25 4.36
CA ASP A 116 4.32 -21.76 2.97
C ASP A 116 3.50 -20.48 2.76
N LEU A 117 3.30 -19.68 3.82
CA LEU A 117 2.78 -18.32 3.66
C LEU A 117 3.71 -17.53 2.72
N PRO A 118 3.14 -16.78 1.76
CA PRO A 118 3.90 -15.82 0.98
C PRO A 118 4.73 -14.91 1.87
N GLN A 119 5.94 -14.56 1.41
CA GLN A 119 6.82 -13.74 2.22
C GLN A 119 6.47 -12.27 2.14
N ASN A 120 6.15 -11.76 0.95
CA ASN A 120 5.98 -10.33 0.70
C ASN A 120 4.51 -9.99 0.45
N TRP A 121 3.98 -9.03 1.19
CA TRP A 121 2.56 -8.66 1.15
C TRP A 121 2.38 -7.17 0.94
N LEU A 122 1.51 -6.83 -0.01
CA LEU A 122 1.16 -5.46 -0.35
C LEU A 122 -0.29 -5.17 0.08
N PRO A 123 -0.55 -4.02 0.73
CA PRO A 123 -1.90 -3.64 1.08
C PRO A 123 -2.73 -3.33 -0.17
N LEU A 124 -4.00 -3.70 -0.13
CA LEU A 124 -5.01 -3.34 -1.12
C LEU A 124 -5.96 -2.28 -0.57
N TYR A 125 -6.29 -1.33 -1.43
CA TYR A 125 -7.15 -0.20 -1.12
C TYR A 125 -8.35 -0.17 -2.05
N LYS A 126 -9.50 0.31 -1.58
CA LYS A 126 -10.75 0.33 -2.34
C LYS A 126 -11.02 1.72 -2.92
N TYR A 127 -11.31 1.79 -4.21
CA TYR A 127 -11.75 3.01 -4.90
C TYR A 127 -12.72 2.64 -6.03
N LYS A 128 -13.89 3.28 -6.09
CA LYS A 128 -14.95 3.02 -7.07
C LYS A 128 -15.26 1.52 -7.23
N ASP A 129 -15.45 0.84 -6.10
CA ASP A 129 -15.77 -0.59 -6.03
C ASP A 129 -14.70 -1.55 -6.63
N LYS A 130 -13.47 -1.07 -6.80
CA LYS A 130 -12.33 -1.90 -7.23
C LYS A 130 -11.17 -1.79 -6.23
N TYR A 131 -10.33 -2.82 -6.21
CA TYR A 131 -9.12 -2.84 -5.41
C TYR A 131 -7.91 -2.38 -6.21
N TYR A 132 -7.04 -1.63 -5.56
CA TYR A 132 -5.83 -1.05 -6.11
C TYR A 132 -4.66 -1.23 -5.15
N LEU A 133 -3.46 -1.30 -5.70
CA LEU A 133 -2.24 -0.97 -4.97
C LEU A 133 -2.14 0.55 -4.80
N TYR A 134 -1.25 1.00 -3.92
CA TYR A 134 -1.05 2.42 -3.67
C TYR A 134 0.43 2.80 -3.56
N ASP A 135 0.83 3.84 -4.29
CA ASP A 135 2.13 4.52 -4.15
C ASP A 135 1.89 5.90 -3.53
N PRO A 136 2.11 6.05 -2.21
CA PRO A 136 1.79 7.26 -1.45
C PRO A 136 2.76 8.40 -1.73
N SER A 137 2.35 9.63 -1.42
CA SER A 137 3.19 10.82 -1.66
C SER A 137 4.36 10.90 -0.70
N ASP A 138 4.22 10.38 0.51
CA ASP A 138 5.26 10.36 1.52
C ASP A 138 6.23 9.17 1.40
N GLY A 139 6.02 8.29 0.41
CA GLY A 139 6.82 7.08 0.18
C GLY A 139 6.50 5.92 1.14
N GLN A 140 5.52 6.08 2.04
CA GLN A 140 5.21 5.11 3.10
C GLN A 140 4.14 4.11 2.67
N CYS A 141 4.54 3.13 1.85
CA CYS A 141 3.64 2.01 1.57
C CYS A 141 3.65 1.06 2.78
N SER A 142 2.50 0.80 3.42
CA SER A 142 2.36 -0.11 4.58
C SER A 142 2.52 -1.60 4.21
N ARG A 143 3.50 -1.91 3.34
CA ARG A 143 3.89 -3.26 2.96
C ARG A 143 4.47 -4.01 4.15
N THR A 144 4.39 -5.33 4.07
CA THR A 144 4.89 -6.20 5.13
C THR A 144 5.56 -7.45 4.60
N MET A 145 6.52 -7.98 5.36
CA MET A 145 7.12 -9.28 5.13
C MET A 145 6.85 -10.26 6.29
N ILE A 146 6.62 -11.52 5.96
CA ILE A 146 6.63 -12.64 6.90
C ILE A 146 7.84 -13.51 6.55
N LYS A 147 8.88 -13.45 7.37
CA LYS A 147 10.07 -14.30 7.25
C LYS A 147 10.08 -15.31 8.38
N SER A 148 10.88 -16.36 8.23
CA SER A 148 10.96 -17.41 9.27
C SER A 148 11.34 -16.90 10.66
N ARG A 149 12.02 -15.76 10.81
CA ARG A 149 12.45 -15.24 12.12
C ARG A 149 11.68 -14.03 12.62
N GLU A 150 10.97 -13.36 11.73
CA GLU A 150 10.48 -12.02 11.98
C GLU A 150 9.33 -11.67 11.05
N TYR A 151 8.41 -10.88 11.59
CA TYR A 151 7.48 -10.07 10.84
C TYR A 151 8.12 -8.70 10.61
N ILE A 152 8.06 -8.16 9.40
CA ILE A 152 8.62 -6.84 9.08
C ILE A 152 7.48 -5.97 8.57
N SER A 153 7.27 -4.81 9.19
CA SER A 153 6.29 -3.83 8.74
C SER A 153 6.99 -2.51 8.41
N TRP A 154 6.62 -1.87 7.30
CA TRP A 154 7.08 -0.52 7.01
C TRP A 154 6.20 0.49 7.76
N GLY A 155 6.85 1.33 8.56
CA GLY A 155 6.25 2.52 9.14
C GLY A 155 6.98 3.78 8.66
N MET A 156 6.77 4.90 9.36
CA MET A 156 7.37 6.20 9.04
C MET A 156 8.91 6.18 8.99
N GLU A 157 9.52 5.35 9.83
CA GLU A 157 10.98 5.23 9.93
C GLU A 157 11.56 4.20 8.95
N GLY A 158 10.72 3.50 8.19
CA GLY A 158 11.10 2.40 7.31
C GLY A 158 10.80 1.02 7.91
N PRO A 159 11.51 -0.05 7.48
CA PRO A 159 11.22 -1.42 7.90
C PRO A 159 11.57 -1.68 9.36
N GLY A 160 10.55 -1.99 10.16
CA GLY A 160 10.68 -2.41 11.57
C GLY A 160 10.55 -3.93 11.71
N PRO A 161 11.59 -4.64 12.21
CA PRO A 161 11.52 -6.07 12.49
C PRO A 161 10.87 -6.37 13.84
N TRP A 162 9.96 -7.32 13.84
CA TRP A 162 9.27 -7.86 15.02
C TRP A 162 9.57 -9.35 15.14
N PRO A 163 10.27 -9.81 16.20
CA PRO A 163 10.47 -11.23 16.42
C PRO A 163 9.13 -11.96 16.58
N MET A 164 9.04 -13.17 16.05
CA MET A 164 7.83 -13.99 16.19
C MET A 164 7.97 -14.98 17.35
N LYS A 165 7.11 -14.84 18.36
CA LYS A 165 6.94 -15.81 19.45
C LYS A 165 6.40 -17.12 18.92
N SER A 166 5.33 -17.05 18.13
CA SER A 166 4.72 -18.24 17.53
C SER A 166 4.12 -17.95 16.15
N VAL A 167 4.08 -18.98 15.31
CA VAL A 167 3.33 -19.02 14.05
C VAL A 167 2.56 -20.33 14.08
N LYS A 168 1.25 -20.30 13.81
CA LYS A 168 0.40 -21.49 13.81
C LYS A 168 -0.47 -21.48 12.55
N LYS A 169 -0.53 -22.63 11.87
CA LYS A 169 -1.55 -22.92 10.86
C LYS A 169 -2.76 -23.51 11.57
N ILE A 170 -3.86 -22.77 11.60
CA ILE A 170 -5.12 -23.22 12.19
C ILE A 170 -5.92 -24.05 11.17
N SER A 171 -5.86 -23.64 9.90
CA SER A 171 -6.40 -24.34 8.74
C SER A 171 -5.71 -23.84 7.47
N ASP A 172 -6.06 -24.36 6.29
CA ASP A 172 -5.53 -23.87 5.00
C ASP A 172 -5.89 -22.41 4.70
N THR A 173 -6.91 -21.87 5.38
CA THR A 173 -7.38 -20.48 5.19
C THR A 173 -7.18 -19.59 6.41
N ARG A 174 -6.55 -20.11 7.48
CA ARG A 174 -6.37 -19.35 8.73
C ARG A 174 -5.05 -19.64 9.41
N TYR A 175 -4.30 -18.58 9.68
CA TYR A 175 -3.01 -18.61 10.37
C TYR A 175 -3.01 -17.58 11.48
N THR A 176 -2.20 -17.80 12.51
CA THR A 176 -1.99 -16.83 13.60
C THR A 176 -0.50 -16.63 13.84
N LEU A 177 -0.09 -15.37 13.94
CA LEU A 177 1.25 -14.96 14.34
C LEU A 177 1.14 -14.25 15.68
N GLU A 178 2.01 -14.60 16.61
CA GLU A 178 2.22 -13.88 17.86
C GLU A 178 3.59 -13.20 17.78
N LEU A 179 3.60 -11.88 17.90
CA LEU A 179 4.80 -11.06 17.87
C LEU A 179 5.30 -10.83 19.30
N LEU A 180 6.62 -10.78 19.46
CA LEU A 180 7.22 -10.26 20.66
C LEU A 180 7.12 -8.74 20.64
N ASN A 181 6.58 -8.14 21.70
CA ASN A 181 6.83 -6.74 22.01
C ASN A 181 8.14 -6.67 22.82
N PRO A 182 9.26 -6.21 22.25
CA PRO A 182 10.51 -6.11 23.01
C PRO A 182 10.53 -4.90 23.94
N PHE A 183 9.50 -4.04 23.89
CA PHE A 183 9.38 -2.82 24.67
C PHE A 183 8.12 -2.89 25.53
N ASP A 184 8.08 -3.81 26.50
CA ASP A 184 6.93 -4.09 27.39
C ASP A 184 6.40 -2.85 28.15
N HIS A 185 7.16 -1.75 28.19
CA HIS A 185 6.74 -0.46 28.75
C HIS A 185 5.89 0.41 27.80
N LEU A 186 5.63 -0.05 26.57
CA LEU A 186 4.75 0.61 25.60
C LEU A 186 3.41 -0.17 25.55
N PRO A 187 2.40 0.20 26.36
CA PRO A 187 1.20 -0.60 26.62
C PRO A 187 0.19 -0.63 25.46
N SER A 188 0.63 -0.59 24.20
CA SER A 188 -0.25 -0.20 23.10
C SER A 188 0.31 -0.58 21.73
N VAL A 189 0.84 -1.79 21.60
CA VAL A 189 1.34 -2.31 20.33
C VAL A 189 0.54 -3.56 19.96
N PHE A 190 0.11 -3.67 18.70
CA PHE A 190 -0.45 -4.92 18.21
C PHE A 190 0.62 -6.01 18.31
N ASN A 191 0.24 -7.17 18.84
CA ASN A 191 1.16 -8.29 19.01
C ASN A 191 0.56 -9.62 18.57
N HIS A 192 -0.66 -9.58 18.05
CA HIS A 192 -1.32 -10.73 17.45
C HIS A 192 -1.78 -10.36 16.04
N ILE A 193 -1.50 -11.25 15.09
CA ILE A 193 -1.97 -11.14 13.71
C ILE A 193 -2.70 -12.43 13.35
N THR A 194 -3.99 -12.34 13.03
CA THR A 194 -4.72 -13.43 12.39
C THR A 194 -4.78 -13.17 10.89
N ILE A 195 -4.30 -14.13 10.10
CA ILE A 195 -4.33 -14.06 8.64
C ILE A 195 -5.49 -14.94 8.17
N HIS A 196 -6.45 -14.34 7.48
CA HIS A 196 -7.59 -14.99 6.88
C HIS A 196 -7.41 -15.00 5.36
N ILE A 197 -7.10 -16.14 4.77
CA ILE A 197 -7.08 -16.28 3.31
C ILE A 197 -8.53 -16.25 2.83
N ILE A 198 -8.86 -15.27 1.99
CA ILE A 198 -10.21 -15.07 1.43
C ILE A 198 -10.29 -15.46 -0.05
N ASP A 199 -9.14 -15.60 -0.71
CA ASP A 199 -9.02 -16.15 -2.06
C ASP A 199 -7.86 -17.16 -2.07
N PRO A 200 -8.13 -18.47 -2.15
CA PRO A 200 -7.07 -19.49 -2.12
C PRO A 200 -6.13 -19.48 -3.32
N GLU A 201 -6.59 -19.01 -4.49
CA GLU A 201 -5.83 -19.01 -5.75
C GLU A 201 -4.75 -17.92 -5.72
N THR A 202 -5.16 -16.69 -5.40
CA THR A 202 -4.25 -15.54 -5.32
C THR A 202 -3.63 -15.36 -3.92
N LYS A 203 -4.08 -16.16 -2.94
CA LYS A 203 -3.80 -15.99 -1.51
C LYS A 203 -4.12 -14.59 -0.99
N MET A 204 -5.05 -13.86 -1.62
CA MET A 204 -5.55 -12.59 -1.08
C MET A 204 -6.11 -12.84 0.31
N ALA A 205 -5.74 -11.98 1.26
CA ALA A 205 -5.94 -12.24 2.67
C ALA A 205 -6.30 -10.98 3.45
N ILE A 206 -7.11 -11.16 4.48
CA ILE A 206 -7.35 -10.14 5.50
C ILE A 206 -6.39 -10.42 6.66
N PHE A 207 -5.64 -9.41 7.06
CA PHE A 207 -4.84 -9.42 8.26
C PHE A 207 -5.63 -8.68 9.33
N GLU A 208 -6.01 -9.40 10.38
CA GLU A 208 -6.59 -8.88 11.60
C GLU A 208 -5.47 -8.65 12.61
N TYR A 209 -5.32 -7.42 13.07
CA TYR A 209 -4.32 -7.03 14.05
C TYR A 209 -5.01 -6.78 15.38
N THR A 210 -4.50 -7.40 16.45
CA THR A 210 -4.98 -7.17 17.81
C THR A 210 -3.83 -6.92 18.78
N SER A 211 -4.06 -6.04 19.76
CA SER A 211 -3.20 -5.93 20.94
C SER A 211 -3.71 -6.83 22.06
N GLN A 212 -2.82 -7.19 22.99
CA GLN A 212 -3.14 -8.09 24.10
C GLN A 212 -4.24 -7.56 25.04
N ASP A 213 -4.31 -6.23 25.20
CA ASP A 213 -5.34 -5.54 25.98
C ASP A 213 -6.63 -5.26 25.20
N GLY A 214 -6.67 -5.59 23.90
CA GLY A 214 -7.78 -5.34 23.01
C GLY A 214 -7.96 -3.89 22.58
N PHE A 215 -7.09 -2.96 22.99
CA PHE A 215 -7.20 -1.55 22.63
C PHE A 215 -7.04 -1.31 21.12
N TYR A 216 -6.10 -2.01 20.48
CA TYR A 216 -5.98 -2.05 19.04
C TYR A 216 -6.69 -3.26 18.49
N HIS A 217 -7.66 -3.01 17.61
CA HIS A 217 -8.28 -4.02 16.76
C HIS A 217 -8.57 -3.41 15.40
N PHE A 218 -7.86 -3.85 14.36
CA PHE A 218 -8.08 -3.36 13.01
C PHE A 218 -7.76 -4.40 11.96
N TYR A 219 -8.33 -4.21 10.77
CA TYR A 219 -8.15 -5.10 9.63
C TYR A 219 -7.44 -4.37 8.50
N ARG A 220 -6.68 -5.12 7.70
CA ARG A 220 -6.19 -4.68 6.39
C ARG A 220 -6.29 -5.79 5.38
N LEU A 221 -6.57 -5.43 4.13
CA LEU A 221 -6.59 -6.37 3.01
C LEU A 221 -5.21 -6.39 2.37
N PHE A 222 -4.68 -7.58 2.10
CA PHE A 222 -3.38 -7.79 1.50
C PHE A 222 -3.45 -8.75 0.33
N ILE A 223 -2.50 -8.57 -0.59
CA ILE A 223 -2.19 -9.51 -1.66
C ILE A 223 -0.69 -9.86 -1.60
N PRO A 224 -0.29 -11.11 -1.87
CA PRO A 224 1.11 -11.42 -2.08
C PRO A 224 1.70 -10.62 -3.23
N ALA A 225 2.95 -10.17 -3.09
CA ALA A 225 3.64 -9.43 -4.14
C ALA A 225 3.72 -10.20 -5.48
N ALA A 226 3.73 -11.54 -5.45
CA ALA A 226 3.69 -12.39 -6.63
C ALA A 226 2.42 -12.22 -7.48
N HIS A 227 1.32 -11.73 -6.89
CA HIS A 227 0.06 -11.46 -7.56
C HIS A 227 -0.21 -9.95 -7.70
N ALA A 228 0.79 -9.10 -7.45
CA ALA A 228 0.64 -7.65 -7.52
C ALA A 228 0.17 -7.19 -8.91
N SER A 229 0.64 -7.84 -10.00
CA SER A 229 0.27 -7.50 -11.38
C SER A 229 -1.23 -7.59 -11.69
N ASN A 230 -2.02 -8.24 -10.83
CA ASN A 230 -3.47 -8.35 -10.98
C ASN A 230 -4.21 -7.05 -10.64
N PHE A 231 -3.53 -6.06 -10.05
CA PHE A 231 -4.14 -4.83 -9.54
C PHE A 231 -3.53 -3.60 -10.21
N ASP A 232 -4.33 -2.59 -10.50
CA ASP A 232 -3.82 -1.27 -10.90
C ASP A 232 -3.23 -0.53 -9.70
N LEU A 233 -2.31 0.40 -9.96
CA LEU A 233 -1.66 1.19 -8.93
C LEU A 233 -2.24 2.60 -8.93
N ILE A 234 -2.75 3.05 -7.80
CA ILE A 234 -3.03 4.48 -7.60
C ILE A 234 -1.74 5.14 -7.11
N VAL A 235 -1.31 6.19 -7.79
CA VAL A 235 -0.10 6.94 -7.46
C VAL A 235 -0.49 8.32 -6.95
N ASN A 236 0.00 8.70 -5.78
CA ASN A 236 -0.10 10.04 -5.21
C ASN A 236 1.24 10.76 -5.41
N TYR A 237 1.41 11.35 -6.59
CA TYR A 237 2.69 11.92 -7.02
C TYR A 237 2.78 13.41 -6.71
N CYS A 238 3.85 13.84 -6.04
CA CYS A 238 4.25 15.24 -5.99
C CYS A 238 5.76 15.38 -6.18
N ASP A 239 6.18 16.36 -6.98
CA ASP A 239 7.56 16.51 -7.44
C ASP A 239 8.49 17.23 -6.45
N LYS A 240 7.94 18.07 -5.57
CA LYS A 240 8.73 18.92 -4.65
C LYS A 240 8.51 18.69 -3.17
N GLN A 241 7.37 18.13 -2.77
CA GLN A 241 7.00 18.03 -1.36
C GLN A 241 6.00 16.91 -1.11
N ARG A 242 5.89 16.47 0.15
CA ARG A 242 4.86 15.52 0.56
C ARG A 242 3.48 16.18 0.51
N GLN A 243 2.48 15.41 0.11
CA GLN A 243 1.08 15.83 0.06
C GLN A 243 0.22 14.97 0.99
N MET A 244 -0.99 15.46 1.27
CA MET A 244 -1.99 14.65 1.96
C MET A 244 -2.28 13.37 1.16
N GLU A 245 -2.44 12.27 1.89
CA GLU A 245 -2.69 10.97 1.29
C GLU A 245 -4.12 10.84 0.75
N PHE A 246 -4.26 10.10 -0.35
CA PHE A 246 -5.53 9.84 -1.00
C PHE A 246 -6.48 9.10 -0.05
N GLN A 247 -7.71 9.60 0.03
CA GLN A 247 -8.74 9.01 0.88
C GLN A 247 -9.48 7.91 0.12
N PHE A 248 -9.29 6.66 0.57
CA PHE A 248 -9.91 5.49 -0.01
C PHE A 248 -11.28 5.18 0.62
N GLU A 249 -12.07 4.40 -0.11
CA GLU A 249 -13.32 3.85 0.42
C GLU A 249 -13.03 2.86 1.55
N LYS A 250 -13.94 2.80 2.53
CA LYS A 250 -13.88 1.78 3.57
C LYS A 250 -14.17 0.40 2.97
N ILE A 251 -13.38 -0.58 3.38
CA ILE A 251 -13.59 -1.99 3.05
C ILE A 251 -14.51 -2.60 4.11
N ASP A 252 -15.55 -3.29 3.67
CA ASP A 252 -16.42 -4.08 4.54
C ASP A 252 -15.77 -5.44 4.83
N TYR A 253 -14.90 -5.48 5.84
CA TYR A 253 -14.16 -6.69 6.22
C TYR A 253 -15.07 -7.80 6.74
N ALA A 254 -16.17 -7.45 7.44
CA ALA A 254 -17.13 -8.44 7.92
C ALA A 254 -17.74 -9.20 6.75
N LYS A 255 -18.23 -8.48 5.74
CA LYS A 255 -18.78 -9.10 4.52
C LYS A 255 -17.76 -9.95 3.78
N LEU A 256 -16.49 -9.52 3.71
CA LEU A 256 -15.43 -10.33 3.08
C LEU A 256 -15.13 -11.61 3.86
N LEU A 257 -15.15 -11.56 5.20
CA LEU A 257 -14.95 -12.72 6.05
C LEU A 257 -16.15 -13.68 6.03
N ASP A 258 -17.37 -13.20 5.80
CA ASP A 258 -18.55 -14.09 5.71
C ASP A 258 -18.59 -14.87 4.39
N ASN A 259 -18.10 -14.29 3.29
CA ASN A 259 -18.11 -14.90 1.95
C ASN A 259 -17.03 -15.99 1.72
N ARG A 260 -16.32 -16.44 2.76
CA ARG A 260 -15.21 -17.43 2.67
C ARG A 260 -15.61 -18.82 2.15
N GLY A 261 -16.91 -19.06 1.86
CA GLY A 261 -17.43 -20.35 1.38
C GLY A 261 -18.34 -20.27 0.15
N SER A 262 -18.35 -19.16 -0.61
CA SER A 262 -19.31 -18.94 -1.70
C SER A 262 -18.72 -18.99 -3.12
N LYS A 263 -17.54 -19.57 -3.31
CA LYS A 263 -16.95 -19.79 -4.64
C LYS A 263 -16.53 -21.24 -4.82
#